data_AF-A0A0U5AWG3-F1
#
_entry.id   AF-A0A0U5AWG3-F1
#
_cell.length_a   1.000
_cell.length_b   1.000
_cell.length_c   1.000
_cell.angle_alpha   90.00
_cell.angle_beta   90.00
_cell.angle_gamma   90.00
#
_symmetry.space_group_name_H-M   'P 1'
#
loop_
_entity.id
_entity.type
_entity.pdbx_description
1 polymer ?
#
loop_
_entity_poly.entity_id
_entity_poly.type
_entity_poly.pdbx_seq_one_letter_code
_entity_poly.pdbx_strand_id
1 'polypeptide(L)' 'MLSAEKKQYLEEGGQNFIVCDEEHMEIALDEFVDEFEEAPDVVLLEQEVFDSWNKPVSCRYCGQKPKYLLV' A
#
# COMPACT_ATOMS: atom_id res chain seq x y z
N MET A 1 -5.31 1.69 -19.27
CA MET A 1 -6.67 1.74 -18.69
C MET A 1 -6.50 1.13 -17.32
N LEU A 2 -6.75 1.86 -16.24
CA LEU A 2 -6.64 1.27 -14.90
C LEU A 2 -7.61 0.08 -14.84
N SER A 3 -7.13 -1.09 -14.41
CA SER A 3 -8.00 -2.23 -14.17
C SER A 3 -9.10 -1.81 -13.18
N ALA A 4 -10.30 -2.38 -13.32
CA ALA A 4 -11.39 -2.07 -12.39
C ALA A 4 -11.00 -2.33 -10.93
N GLU A 5 -10.09 -3.29 -10.72
CA GLU A 5 -9.53 -3.69 -9.44
C GLU A 5 -8.66 -2.59 -8.80
N LYS A 6 -7.78 -1.94 -9.58
CA LYS A 6 -6.94 -0.83 -9.07
C LYS A 6 -7.79 0.38 -8.65
N LYS A 7 -8.86 0.66 -9.39
CA LYS A 7 -9.80 1.73 -9.01
C LYS A 7 -10.48 1.45 -7.68
N GLN A 8 -11.01 0.23 -7.51
CA GLN A 8 -11.65 -0.16 -6.26
C GLN A 8 -10.65 -0.15 -5.09
N TYR A 9 -9.41 -0.59 -5.32
CA TYR A 9 -8.33 -0.52 -4.35
C TYR A 9 -8.04 0.91 -3.87
N LEU A 10 -7.96 1.88 -4.79
CA LEU A 10 -7.78 3.30 -4.46
C LEU A 10 -9.01 3.88 -3.73
N GLU A 11 -10.22 3.46 -4.08
CA GLU A 11 -11.46 3.90 -3.43
C GLU A 11 -11.63 3.33 -2.01
N GLU A 12 -11.13 2.12 -1.75
CA GLU A 12 -11.08 1.49 -0.41
C GLU A 12 -9.87 1.95 0.42
N GLY A 13 -9.02 2.79 -0.17
CA GLY A 13 -7.88 3.41 0.47
C GLY A 13 -6.69 2.46 0.63
N GLY A 14 -6.39 1.61 -0.34
CA GLY A 14 -5.07 0.99 -0.44
C GLY A 14 -4.61 0.10 0.73
N GLN A 15 -5.52 -0.49 1.50
CA GLN A 15 -5.17 -1.09 2.80
C GLN A 15 -4.35 -2.40 2.69
N ASN A 16 -4.31 -3.04 1.52
CA ASN A 16 -3.64 -4.32 1.34
C ASN A 16 -2.12 -4.20 1.22
N PHE A 17 -1.56 -3.11 0.69
CA PHE A 17 -0.11 -2.99 0.47
C PHE A 17 0.50 -1.93 1.37
N ILE A 18 0.41 -2.20 2.68
CA ILE A 18 0.97 -1.35 3.73
C ILE A 18 2.03 -2.12 4.50
N VAL A 19 3.22 -1.55 4.56
CA VAL A 19 4.44 -2.24 5.00
C VAL A 19 5.27 -1.37 5.95
N CYS A 20 6.08 -1.99 6.78
CA CYS A 20 6.84 -1.31 7.84
C CYS A 20 8.30 -1.00 7.49
N ASP A 21 8.90 -1.76 6.58
CA ASP A 21 10.30 -1.68 6.21
C ASP A 21 10.49 -1.94 4.72
N GLU A 22 11.71 -1.75 4.25
CA GLU A 22 12.07 -1.89 2.84
C GLU A 22 12.01 -3.35 2.36
N GLU A 23 12.27 -4.35 3.21
CA GLU A 23 12.19 -5.77 2.82
C GLU A 23 10.76 -6.15 2.49
N HIS A 24 9.82 -5.77 3.36
CA HIS A 24 8.39 -5.98 3.10
C HIS A 24 7.88 -5.14 1.93
N MET A 25 8.47 -3.96 1.68
CA MET A 25 8.16 -3.15 0.52
C MET A 25 8.55 -3.84 -0.78
N GLU A 26 9.73 -4.47 -0.86
CA GLU A 26 10.12 -5.23 -2.05
C GLU A 26 9.16 -6.38 -2.33
N ILE A 27 8.74 -7.11 -1.30
CA ILE A 27 7.73 -8.18 -1.43
C ILE A 27 6.40 -7.60 -1.93
N ALA A 28 5.96 -6.48 -1.35
CA ALA A 28 4.72 -5.84 -1.75
C ALA A 28 4.77 -5.27 -3.18
N LEU A 29 5.93 -4.78 -3.62
CA LEU A 29 6.15 -4.29 -4.98
C LEU A 29 6.00 -5.42 -5.99
N ASP A 30 6.66 -6.56 -5.74
CA ASP A 30 6.56 -7.73 -6.62
C ASP A 30 5.11 -8.24 -6.69
N GLU A 31 4.44 -8.41 -5.54
CA GLU A 31 3.03 -8.83 -5.50
C GLU A 31 2.10 -7.83 -6.22
N PHE A 32 2.33 -6.53 -6.06
CA PHE A 32 1.52 -5.51 -6.71
C PHE A 32 1.72 -5.53 -8.23
N VAL A 33 2.95 -5.66 -8.71
CA VAL A 33 3.25 -5.76 -10.14
C VAL A 33 2.66 -7.03 -10.73
N ASP A 34 2.70 -8.15 -9.99
CA ASP A 34 2.08 -9.40 -10.42
C ASP A 34 0.54 -9.29 -10.50
N GLU A 35 -0.11 -8.57 -9.57
CA GLU A 35 -1.58 -8.40 -9.56
C GLU A 35 -2.08 -7.32 -10.54
N PHE A 36 -1.41 -6.18 -10.61
CA PHE A 36 -1.88 -5.00 -11.35
C PHE A 36 -1.12 -4.76 -12.66
N GLU A 37 -0.08 -5.54 -12.96
CA GLU A 37 0.80 -5.37 -14.12
C GLU A 37 1.44 -3.97 -14.23
N GLU A 38 1.42 -3.20 -13.14
CA GLU A 38 1.86 -1.81 -13.06
C GLU A 38 2.66 -1.58 -11.77
N ALA A 39 3.68 -0.73 -11.83
CA ALA A 39 4.40 -0.32 -10.63
C ALA A 39 3.49 0.56 -9.74
N PRO A 40 3.45 0.33 -8.42
CA PRO A 40 2.73 1.19 -7.50
C PRO A 40 3.54 2.45 -7.14
N ASP A 41 2.83 3.47 -6.68
CA ASP A 41 3.41 4.67 -6.08
C ASP A 41 3.63 4.44 -4.58
N VAL A 42 4.83 4.77 -4.07
CA VAL A 42 5.17 4.59 -2.66
C VAL A 42 4.95 5.90 -1.88
N VAL A 43 4.13 5.81 -0.84
CA VAL A 43 3.75 6.91 0.03
C VAL A 43 4.28 6.68 1.45
N LEU A 44 4.91 7.71 2.02
CA LEU A 44 5.43 7.69 3.39
C LEU A 44 4.35 8.13 4.39
N LEU A 45 3.93 7.17 5.23
CA LEU A 45 2.93 7.39 6.27
C LEU A 45 3.39 8.37 7.36
N GLU A 46 4.68 8.60 7.54
CA GLU A 46 5.20 9.56 8.54
C GLU A 46 5.00 11.03 8.12
N GLN A 47 4.93 11.31 6.82
CA GLN A 47 4.90 12.69 6.32
C GLN A 47 3.49 13.16 5.96
N GLU A 48 2.58 12.24 5.65
CA GLU A 48 1.22 12.60 5.22
C GLU A 48 0.17 12.42 6.32
N VAL A 49 -0.56 13.51 6.58
CA VAL A 49 -1.74 13.56 7.43
C VAL A 49 -2.93 13.14 6.58
N PHE A 50 -3.31 11.87 6.68
CA PHE A 50 -4.48 11.37 5.98
C PHE A 50 -5.74 11.77 6.77
N ASP A 51 -6.34 12.92 6.44
CA ASP A 51 -7.49 13.48 7.18
C ASP A 51 -8.78 12.63 7.10
N SER A 52 -8.92 11.77 6.08
CA SER A 52 -10.18 11.04 5.81
C SER A 52 -10.02 9.54 5.62
N TRP A 53 -8.83 8.99 5.89
CA TRP A 53 -8.55 7.58 5.66
C TRP A 53 -8.24 6.87 6.99
N ASN A 54 -8.93 5.76 7.25
CA ASN A 54 -8.68 4.90 8.41
C ASN A 54 -7.34 4.20 8.21
N LYS A 55 -6.26 4.90 8.57
CA LYS A 55 -4.88 4.48 8.44
C LYS A 55 -4.73 3.05 9.00
N PRO A 56 -4.39 2.07 8.16
CA PRO A 56 -4.17 0.71 8.62
C PRO A 56 -3.04 0.71 9.64
N VAL A 57 -3.30 0.08 10.77
CA VAL A 57 -2.46 0.16 11.96
C VAL A 57 -1.30 -0.83 11.95
N SER A 58 -1.27 -1.74 10.99
CA SER A 58 -0.36 -2.88 10.97
C SER A 58 0.11 -3.22 9.56
N CYS A 59 1.41 -3.53 9.45
CA CYS A 59 2.05 -4.11 8.27
C CYS A 59 1.34 -5.41 7.89
N ARG A 60 1.11 -5.62 6.59
CA ARG A 60 0.50 -6.83 6.02
C ARG A 60 1.21 -8.12 6.43
N TYR A 61 2.54 -8.08 6.52
CA TYR A 61 3.37 -9.28 6.67
C TYR A 61 3.69 -9.61 8.13
N CYS A 62 4.05 -8.60 8.93
CA CYS A 62 4.57 -8.83 10.29
C CYS A 62 3.70 -8.19 11.40
N GLY A 63 2.65 -7.45 11.04
CA GLY A 63 1.78 -6.78 12.01
C GLY A 63 2.40 -5.57 12.72
N GLN A 64 3.64 -5.19 12.41
CA GLN A 64 4.31 -4.03 13.00
C GLN A 64 3.72 -2.71 12.50
N LYS A 65 4.06 -1.60 13.17
CA LYS A 65 3.63 -0.26 12.76
C LYS A 65 4.13 0.04 11.35
N PRO A 66 3.24 0.32 10.38
CA PRO A 66 3.65 0.56 9.02
C PRO A 66 4.25 1.94 8.80
N LYS A 67 5.08 2.05 7.77
CA LYS A 67 5.78 3.27 7.34
C LYS A 67 5.50 3.63 5.89
N TYR A 68 5.26 2.63 5.05
CA TYR A 68 5.05 2.80 3.63
C TYR A 68 3.66 2.28 3.23
N LEU A 69 3.06 2.95 2.26
CA LEU A 69 1.83 2.58 1.59
C LEU A 69 2.11 2.55 0.09
N LEU A 70 1.67 1.52 -0.60
CA LEU A 70 1.78 1.40 -2.06
C LEU A 70 0.40 1.65 -2.68
N VAL A 71 0.28 2.56 -3.67
CA VAL A 71 -0.99 2.93 -4.34
C VAL A 71 -1.00 2.82 -5.85
#